data_AF-A0A2H0IW43-F1
#
_entry.id   AF-A0A2H0IW43-F1
#
_cell.length_a   1.000
_cell.length_b   1.000
_cell.length_c   1.000
_cell.angle_alpha   90.00
_cell.angle_beta   90.00
_cell.angle_gamma   90.00
#
_symmetry.space_group_name_H-M   'P 1'
#
loop_
_entity.id
_entity.type
_entity.pdbx_description
1 polymer ?
#
loop_
_entity_poly.entity_id
_entity_poly.type
_entity_poly.pdbx_seq_one_letter_code
_entity_poly.pdbx_strand_id
1 'polypeptide(L)'
;MKTTLDLPDELVRQMKLRAVTQGRTLRDLVADFLRQGLGLANPKPAPPISPESGVFINTDGLPVFRCANSAPAGHMSIDQLLQLEQDALTSEDMQRAGLSV
;
A
#
# COMPACT_ATOMS: atom_id res chain seq x y z
N MET A 1 -3.71 34.53 -0.29
CA MET A 1 -4.62 35.15 -1.30
C MET A 1 -5.88 34.32 -1.36
N LYS A 2 -7.07 34.93 -1.53
CA LYS A 2 -8.31 34.19 -1.81
C LYS A 2 -8.48 34.12 -3.33
N THR A 3 -8.80 32.95 -3.84
CA THR A 3 -8.99 32.68 -5.27
C THR A 3 -10.30 31.94 -5.45
N THR A 4 -10.98 32.21 -6.56
CA THR A 4 -12.19 31.49 -6.96
C THR A 4 -11.82 30.57 -8.12
N LEU A 5 -12.20 29.30 -8.05
CA LEU A 5 -11.92 28.28 -9.06
C LEU A 5 -13.23 27.58 -9.39
N ASP A 6 -13.55 27.49 -10.68
CA ASP A 6 -14.68 26.69 -11.15
C ASP A 6 -14.26 25.23 -11.25
N LEU A 7 -14.87 24.38 -10.44
CA LEU A 7 -14.58 22.94 -10.36
C LEU A 7 -15.87 22.15 -10.60
N PRO A 8 -15.80 20.99 -11.29
CA PRO A 8 -16.97 20.11 -11.41
C PRO A 8 -17.50 19.68 -10.04
N ASP A 9 -18.83 19.66 -9.87
CA ASP A 9 -19.48 19.34 -8.60
C ASP A 9 -19.04 17.98 -8.03
N GLU A 10 -18.87 16.98 -8.90
CA GLU A 10 -18.39 15.66 -8.49
C GLU A 10 -16.99 15.74 -7.86
N LEU A 11 -16.11 16.56 -8.41
CA LEU A 11 -14.76 16.73 -7.89
C LEU A 11 -14.80 17.38 -6.50
N VAL A 12 -15.63 18.42 -6.34
CA VAL A 12 -15.84 19.09 -5.06
C VAL A 12 -16.39 18.11 -4.02
N ARG A 13 -17.31 17.23 -4.41
CA ARG A 13 -17.87 16.17 -3.54
C ARG A 13 -16.78 15.22 -3.06
N GLN A 14 -15.95 14.70 -3.96
CA GLN A 14 -14.85 13.80 -3.61
C GLN A 14 -13.82 14.47 -2.68
N MET A 15 -13.49 15.73 -2.93
CA MET A 15 -12.56 16.49 -2.09
C MET A 15 -13.11 16.70 -0.68
N LYS A 16 -14.42 17.00 -0.53
CA LYS A 16 -15.08 17.12 0.77
C LYS A 16 -15.07 15.79 1.52
N LEU A 17 -15.42 14.69 0.85
CA LEU A 17 -15.41 13.35 1.46
C LEU A 17 -14.01 13.02 2.00
N ARG A 18 -12.97 13.22 1.19
CA ARG A 18 -11.58 12.97 1.59
C ARG A 18 -11.13 13.87 2.74
N ALA A 19 -11.57 15.13 2.79
CA ALA A 19 -11.29 16.04 3.89
C ALA A 19 -11.88 15.53 5.22
N VAL A 20 -13.13 15.04 5.19
CA VAL A 20 -13.80 14.42 6.35
C VAL A 20 -13.06 13.16 6.79
N THR A 21 -12.76 12.24 5.86
CA THR A 21 -12.06 10.98 6.18
C THR A 21 -10.69 11.20 6.81
N GLN A 22 -9.98 12.25 6.41
CA GLN A 22 -8.65 12.58 6.94
C GLN A 22 -8.69 13.51 8.18
N GLY A 23 -9.87 13.98 8.59
CA GLY A 23 -10.01 14.96 9.67
C GLY A 23 -9.34 16.31 9.36
N ARG A 24 -9.28 16.70 8.08
CA ARG A 24 -8.60 17.92 7.61
C ARG A 24 -9.61 18.93 7.05
N THR A 25 -9.23 20.21 7.02
CA THR A 25 -10.06 21.20 6.34
C THR A 25 -9.95 21.03 4.82
N LEU A 26 -11.05 21.31 4.10
CA LEU A 26 -11.05 21.27 2.63
C LEU A 26 -9.99 22.22 2.05
N ARG A 27 -9.81 23.39 2.66
CA ARG A 27 -8.81 24.39 2.25
C ARG A 27 -7.38 23.83 2.28
N ASP A 28 -7.00 23.18 3.36
CA ASP A 28 -5.64 22.64 3.51
C ASP A 28 -5.38 21.50 2.53
N LEU A 29 -6.40 20.64 2.33
CA LEU A 29 -6.35 19.56 1.36
C LEU A 29 -6.22 20.07 -0.08
N VAL A 30 -6.96 21.12 -0.46
CA VAL A 30 -6.82 21.77 -1.78
C VAL A 30 -5.42 22.35 -1.94
N ALA A 31 -4.92 23.06 -0.93
CA ALA A 31 -3.60 23.68 -0.98
C ALA A 31 -2.49 22.64 -1.17
N ASP A 32 -2.58 21.48 -0.49
CA ASP A 32 -1.61 20.40 -0.66
C ASP A 32 -1.69 19.75 -2.03
N PHE A 33 -2.89 19.53 -2.58
CA PHE A 33 -3.04 19.01 -3.94
C PHE A 33 -2.49 19.97 -4.99
N LEU A 34 -2.69 21.28 -4.82
CA LEU A 34 -2.09 22.27 -5.70
C LEU A 34 -0.57 22.27 -5.60
N ARG A 35 0.01 22.16 -4.38
CA ARG A 35 1.46 22.01 -4.21
C ARG A 35 1.98 20.74 -4.87
N GLN A 36 1.29 19.62 -4.72
CA GLN A 36 1.66 18.35 -5.35
C GLN A 36 1.63 18.44 -6.88
N GLY A 37 0.56 19.03 -7.44
CA GLY A 37 0.43 19.22 -8.89
C GLY A 37 1.48 20.17 -9.48
N LEU A 38 1.96 21.14 -8.69
CA LEU A 38 3.03 22.06 -9.08
C LEU A 38 4.44 21.53 -8.77
N GLY A 39 4.59 20.31 -8.24
CA GLY A 39 5.88 19.76 -7.82
C GLY A 39 6.54 20.50 -6.63
N LEU A 40 5.75 21.30 -5.91
CA LEU A 40 6.19 22.07 -4.73
C LEU A 40 5.95 21.31 -3.41
N ALA A 41 5.26 20.18 -3.46
CA ALA A 41 5.15 19.32 -2.30
C ALA A 41 6.49 18.65 -2.05
N ASN A 42 6.97 18.71 -0.81
CA ASN A 42 8.03 17.79 -0.38
C ASN A 42 7.52 16.38 -0.71
N PRO A 43 8.32 15.54 -1.39
CA PRO A 43 7.95 14.16 -1.62
C PRO A 43 7.59 13.59 -0.25
N LYS A 44 6.32 13.21 -0.07
CA LYS A 44 5.92 12.44 1.11
C LYS A 44 6.82 11.22 1.05
N PRO A 45 7.78 11.05 1.98
CA PRO A 45 8.62 9.87 1.96
C PRO A 45 7.65 8.70 1.94
N ALA A 46 7.83 7.78 0.99
CA ALA A 46 7.19 6.47 1.12
C ALA A 46 7.43 6.03 2.56
N PRO A 47 6.41 5.55 3.29
CA PRO A 47 6.63 5.05 4.64
C PRO A 47 7.85 4.13 4.56
N PRO A 48 8.88 4.36 5.39
CA PRO A 48 10.09 3.59 5.30
C PRO A 48 9.68 2.13 5.36
N ILE A 49 10.08 1.37 4.35
CA ILE A 49 9.84 -0.06 4.32
C ILE A 49 10.49 -0.57 5.60
N SER A 50 9.68 -1.00 6.56
CA SER A 50 10.22 -1.43 7.85
C SER A 50 11.23 -2.54 7.55
N PRO A 51 12.45 -2.53 8.09
CA PRO A 51 13.39 -3.62 7.86
C PRO A 51 12.81 -4.99 8.28
N GLU A 52 11.76 -4.99 9.11
CA GLU A 52 11.00 -6.18 9.51
C GLU A 52 9.99 -6.68 8.47
N SER A 53 9.60 -5.84 7.51
CA SER A 53 8.62 -6.21 6.48
C SER A 53 9.21 -7.11 5.38
N GLY A 54 10.54 -7.25 5.33
CA GLY A 54 11.22 -8.10 4.35
C GLY A 54 11.06 -7.65 2.90
N VAL A 55 10.48 -6.47 2.64
CA VAL A 55 10.28 -5.92 1.29
C VAL A 55 11.42 -4.98 0.93
N PHE A 56 11.94 -5.09 -0.28
CA PHE A 56 13.02 -4.25 -0.79
C PHE A 56 12.70 -3.83 -2.23
N ILE A 57 13.28 -2.72 -2.70
CA ILE A 57 13.25 -2.38 -4.12
C ILE A 57 14.55 -2.88 -4.74
N ASN A 58 14.47 -3.72 -5.78
CA ASN A 58 15.64 -4.22 -6.48
C ASN A 58 16.26 -3.15 -7.40
N THR A 59 17.39 -3.45 -8.04
CA THR A 59 18.08 -2.56 -8.97
C THR A 59 17.24 -2.14 -10.17
N ASP A 60 16.23 -2.94 -10.53
CA ASP A 60 15.32 -2.69 -11.65
C ASP A 60 14.07 -1.90 -11.23
N GLY A 61 13.99 -1.49 -9.96
CA GLY A 61 12.87 -0.72 -9.41
C GLY A 61 11.65 -1.57 -9.02
N LEU A 62 11.78 -2.90 -8.98
CA LEU A 62 10.68 -3.81 -8.61
C LEU A 62 10.70 -4.13 -7.11
N PRO A 63 9.51 -4.18 -6.46
CA PRO A 63 9.41 -4.65 -5.08
C PRO A 63 9.68 -6.16 -5.00
N VAL A 64 10.61 -6.55 -4.14
CA VAL A 64 10.99 -7.94 -3.88
C VAL A 64 10.83 -8.26 -2.40
N PHE A 65 10.26 -9.42 -2.10
CA PHE A 65 10.22 -9.97 -0.75
C PHE A 65 11.44 -10.86 -0.56
N ARG A 66 12.30 -10.55 0.42
CA ARG A 66 13.41 -11.41 0.81
C ARG A 66 13.04 -12.18 2.07
N CYS A 67 12.96 -13.50 1.94
CA CYS A 67 12.85 -14.39 3.08
C CYS A 67 14.08 -14.26 3.98
N ALA A 68 13.91 -14.43 5.29
CA ALA A 68 15.03 -14.52 6.22
C ALA A 68 15.92 -15.73 5.87
N ASN A 69 17.24 -15.62 6.07
CA ASN A 69 18.16 -16.74 5.84
C ASN A 69 17.84 -17.99 6.67
N SER A 70 17.14 -17.84 7.79
CA SER A 70 16.68 -18.92 8.65
C SER A 70 15.32 -19.49 8.26
N ALA A 71 14.76 -19.09 7.12
CA ALA A 71 13.44 -19.58 6.68
C ALA A 71 13.47 -21.12 6.56
N PRO A 72 12.49 -21.83 7.15
CA PRO A 72 12.44 -23.29 7.11
C PRO A 72 12.50 -23.86 5.70
N ALA A 73 11.89 -23.16 4.73
CA ALA A 73 11.89 -23.51 3.32
C ALA A 73 13.30 -23.70 2.72
N GLY A 74 14.33 -23.03 3.25
CA GLY A 74 15.71 -23.18 2.77
C GLY A 74 16.34 -24.56 3.02
N HIS A 75 15.75 -25.36 3.91
CA HIS A 75 16.27 -26.68 4.31
C HIS A 75 15.26 -27.82 4.05
N MET A 76 14.11 -27.52 3.45
CA MET A 76 13.07 -28.50 3.15
C MET A 76 13.42 -29.32 1.90
N SER A 77 12.98 -30.58 1.87
CA SER A 77 12.99 -31.38 0.63
C SER A 77 11.96 -30.83 -0.37
N ILE A 78 12.07 -31.25 -1.64
CA ILE A 78 11.10 -30.87 -2.68
C ILE A 78 9.68 -31.27 -2.28
N ASP A 79 9.49 -32.50 -1.78
CA ASP A 79 8.18 -32.98 -1.34
C ASP A 79 7.61 -32.15 -0.18
N GLN A 80 8.47 -31.73 0.75
CA GLN A 80 8.07 -30.85 1.86
C GLN A 80 7.68 -29.45 1.37
N LEU A 81 8.37 -28.93 0.35
CA LEU A 81 8.03 -27.63 -0.26
C LEU A 81 6.70 -27.71 -1.01
N LEU A 82 6.46 -28.78 -1.76
CA LEU A 82 5.18 -29.00 -2.45
C LEU A 82 4.01 -29.13 -1.46
N GLN A 83 4.23 -29.85 -0.35
CA GLN A 83 3.23 -29.94 0.69
C GLN A 83 2.94 -28.58 1.33
N LEU A 84 3.97 -27.79 1.64
CA LEU A 84 3.82 -26.45 2.20
C LEU A 84 3.03 -25.53 1.26
N GLU A 85 3.29 -25.60 -0.05
CA GLU A 85 2.53 -24.86 -1.07
C GLU A 85 1.05 -25.27 -1.04
N GLN A 86 0.77 -26.58 -1.08
CA GLN A 86 -0.59 -27.09 -1.09
C GLN A 86 -1.36 -26.70 0.18
N ASP A 87 -0.71 -26.75 1.34
CA ASP A 87 -1.29 -26.36 2.62
C ASP A 87 -1.61 -24.86 2.65
N ALA A 88 -0.70 -24.02 2.14
CA ALA A 88 -0.90 -22.58 2.07
C ALA A 88 -2.06 -22.20 1.15
N LEU A 89 -2.13 -22.81 -0.05
CA LEU A 89 -3.22 -22.58 -1.01
C LEU A 89 -4.57 -23.02 -0.42
N THR A 90 -4.61 -24.20 0.19
CA THR A 90 -5.85 -24.74 0.80
C THR A 90 -6.33 -23.84 1.94
N SER A 91 -5.43 -23.37 2.80
CA SER A 91 -5.74 -22.44 3.88
C SER A 91 -6.34 -21.13 3.36
N GLU A 92 -5.76 -20.56 2.29
CA GLU A 92 -6.28 -19.35 1.67
C GLU A 92 -7.68 -19.57 1.07
N ASP A 93 -7.87 -20.67 0.36
CA ASP A 93 -9.16 -21.03 -0.24
C ASP A 93 -10.25 -21.21 0.82
N MET A 94 -9.92 -21.88 1.93
CA MET A 94 -10.83 -22.03 3.08
C MET A 94 -11.20 -20.66 3.66
N GLN A 95 -10.22 -19.78 3.86
CA GLN A 95 -10.47 -18.42 4.36
C GLN A 95 -11.36 -17.62 3.40
N ARG A 96 -11.11 -17.68 2.09
CA ARG A 96 -11.92 -16.99 1.06
C ARG A 96 -13.35 -17.55 0.97
N ALA A 97 -13.51 -18.84 1.20
CA ALA A 97 -14.82 -19.49 1.30
C ALA A 97 -15.55 -19.19 2.62
N GLY A 98 -14.90 -18.50 3.58
CA GLY A 98 -15.46 -18.24 4.91
C GLY A 98 -15.56 -19.50 5.78
N LEU A 99 -14.78 -20.53 5.47
CA LEU A 99 -14.67 -21.76 6.23
C LEU A 99 -13.54 -21.62 7.25
N SER A 100 -13.73 -22.17 8.44
CA SER A 100 -12.68 -22.16 9.48
C SER A 100 -11.46 -22.92 8.98
N VAL A 101 -10.30 -22.27 9.11
CA VAL A 101 -8.96 -22.82 8.85
C VAL A 101 -8.51 -23.66 10.04
#